data_AF-A0A447N4Q8-F1
#
_entry.id   AF-A0A447N4Q8-F1
#
_cell.length_a   1.000
_cell.length_b   1.000
_cell.length_c   1.000
_cell.angle_alpha   90.00
_cell.angle_beta   90.00
_cell.angle_gamma   90.00
#
_symmetry.space_group_name_H-M   'P 1'
#
loop_
_entity.id
_entity.type
_entity.pdbx_description
1 polymer ?
#
loop_
_entity_poly.entity_id
_entity_poly.type
_entity_poly.pdbx_seq_one_letter_code
_entity_poly.pdbx_strand_id
1 'polypeptide(L)'
;MALAARAGIPLDVMYDVVTHAAGNSWMFENRMQHVVDGDYTPRSAVDIFVKDLGLVADTAKALRFPLPLASTAVKYVHQRQ
;
A
#
# COMPACT_ATOMS: atom_id res chain seq x y z
N MET A 1 -6.86 0.23 6.77
CA MET A 1 -6.76 -0.59 8.00
C MET A 1 -6.35 0.22 9.23
N ALA A 2 -5.18 0.88 9.27
CA ALA A 2 -4.72 1.60 10.47
C ALA A 2 -5.72 2.67 11.00
N LEU A 3 -6.34 3.45 10.10
CA LEU A 3 -7.36 4.42 10.50
C LEU A 3 -8.64 3.75 11.04
N ALA A 4 -9.07 2.65 10.42
CA ALA A 4 -10.23 1.88 10.88
C ALA A 4 -9.99 1.31 12.29
N ALA A 5 -8.82 0.72 12.54
CA ALA A 5 -8.42 0.26 13.87
C ALA A 5 -8.45 1.40 14.91
N ARG A 6 -7.91 2.57 14.55
CA ARG A 6 -7.93 3.75 15.42
C ARG A 6 -9.34 4.26 15.71
N ALA A 7 -10.26 4.13 14.75
CA ALA A 7 -11.66 4.49 14.90
C ALA A 7 -12.49 3.43 15.66
N GLY A 8 -11.88 2.32 16.12
CA GLY A 8 -12.58 1.24 16.81
C GLY A 8 -13.42 0.36 15.88
N ILE A 9 -13.20 0.43 14.56
CA ILE A 9 -13.90 -0.39 13.58
C ILE A 9 -13.22 -1.78 13.53
N PRO A 10 -13.99 -2.87 13.70
CA PRO A 10 -13.46 -4.22 13.54
C PRO A 10 -12.84 -4.41 12.14
N LEU A 11 -11.63 -4.96 12.09
CA LEU A 11 -10.86 -5.03 10.84
C LEU A 11 -11.41 -6.07 9.86
N ASP A 12 -12.00 -7.14 10.36
CA ASP A 12 -12.74 -8.13 9.59
C ASP A 12 -13.94 -7.49 8.86
N VAL A 13 -14.72 -6.66 9.56
CA VAL A 13 -15.84 -5.91 8.98
C VAL A 13 -15.35 -4.90 7.94
N MET A 14 -14.27 -4.16 8.25
CA MET A 14 -13.70 -3.21 7.29
C MET A 14 -13.19 -3.90 6.03
N TYR A 15 -12.55 -5.06 6.18
CA TYR A 15 -12.07 -5.85 5.06
C TYR A 15 -13.22 -6.31 4.17
N ASP A 16 -14.26 -6.90 4.76
CA ASP A 16 -15.44 -7.38 4.02
C ASP A 16 -16.13 -6.26 3.22
N VAL A 17 -16.33 -5.10 3.85
CA VAL A 17 -16.95 -3.94 3.20
C VAL A 17 -16.12 -3.44 2.02
N VAL A 18 -14.80 -3.31 2.16
CA VAL A 18 -13.96 -2.80 1.07
C VAL A 18 -13.90 -3.79 -0.09
N THR A 19 -13.80 -5.09 0.20
CA THR A 19 -13.75 -6.16 -0.82
C THR A 19 -15.02 -6.19 -1.69
N HIS A 20 -16.17 -5.87 -1.12
CA HIS A 20 -17.45 -5.80 -1.84
C HIS A 20 -17.80 -4.41 -2.37
N ALA A 21 -16.92 -3.42 -2.21
CA ALA A 21 -17.14 -2.04 -2.65
C ALA A 21 -16.23 -1.65 -3.83
N ALA A 22 -16.52 -0.50 -4.46
CA ALA A 22 -15.71 0.06 -5.54
C ALA A 22 -14.26 0.41 -5.14
N GLY A 23 -13.95 0.39 -3.83
CA GLY A 23 -12.59 0.59 -3.30
C GLY A 23 -11.70 -0.66 -3.33
N ASN A 24 -12.21 -1.79 -3.82
CA ASN A 24 -11.48 -3.05 -3.85
C ASN A 24 -10.33 -3.05 -4.89
N SER A 25 -9.33 -3.90 -4.65
CA SER A 25 -8.33 -4.32 -5.63
C SER A 25 -7.73 -5.66 -5.23
N TRP A 26 -7.15 -6.38 -6.19
CA TRP A 26 -6.42 -7.62 -5.90
C TRP A 26 -5.31 -7.43 -4.84
N MET A 27 -4.61 -6.28 -4.87
CA MET A 27 -3.60 -5.95 -3.87
C MET A 27 -4.20 -5.75 -2.48
N PHE A 28 -5.41 -5.19 -2.39
CA PHE A 28 -6.10 -5.01 -1.11
C PHE A 28 -6.51 -6.36 -0.53
N GLU A 29 -7.22 -7.20 -1.30
CA GLU A 29 -7.63 -8.54 -0.87
C GLU A 29 -6.44 -9.35 -0.36
N ASN A 30 -5.38 -9.43 -1.18
CA ASN A 30 -4.20 -10.23 -0.85
C ASN A 30 -3.47 -9.71 0.39
N ARG A 31 -3.23 -8.39 0.50
CA ARG A 31 -2.38 -7.84 1.56
C ARG A 31 -3.13 -7.59 2.86
N MET A 32 -4.38 -7.16 2.80
CA MET A 32 -5.12 -6.79 4.01
C MET A 32 -5.68 -8.01 4.73
N GLN A 33 -5.89 -9.14 4.06
CA GLN A 33 -6.20 -10.40 4.75
C GLN A 33 -5.10 -10.75 5.77
N HIS A 34 -3.83 -10.62 5.38
CA HIS A 34 -2.71 -10.86 6.30
C HIS A 34 -2.68 -9.89 7.49
N VAL A 35 -3.12 -8.64 7.28
CA VAL A 35 -3.25 -7.65 8.37
C VAL A 35 -4.38 -8.04 9.32
N VAL A 36 -5.50 -8.55 8.81
CA VAL A 36 -6.62 -9.07 9.61
C VAL A 36 -6.19 -10.29 10.42
N ASP A 37 -5.43 -11.20 9.81
CA ASP A 37 -4.93 -12.43 10.45
C ASP A 37 -3.76 -12.16 11.43
N GLY A 38 -3.21 -10.96 11.43
CA GLY A 38 -2.02 -10.61 12.21
C GLY A 38 -0.73 -11.29 11.73
N ASP A 39 -0.72 -11.82 10.50
CA ASP A 39 0.42 -12.53 9.91
C ASP A 39 1.30 -11.57 9.12
N TYR A 40 2.44 -11.21 9.71
CA TYR A 40 3.44 -10.32 9.11
C TYR A 40 4.63 -11.08 8.51
N THR A 41 4.47 -12.36 8.20
CA THR A 41 5.51 -13.15 7.51
C THR A 41 5.90 -12.45 6.19
N PRO A 42 7.19 -12.20 5.93
CA PRO A 42 7.61 -11.54 4.70
C PRO A 42 7.28 -12.39 3.47
N ARG A 43 6.29 -11.95 2.68
CA ARG A 43 5.91 -12.60 1.40
C ARG A 43 6.40 -11.85 0.16
N SER A 44 6.96 -10.65 0.35
CA SER A 44 7.64 -9.87 -0.69
C SER A 44 8.61 -8.90 0.01
N ALA A 45 9.77 -8.68 -0.58
CA ALA A 45 10.71 -7.69 -0.07
C ALA A 45 10.19 -6.28 -0.34
N VAL A 46 10.05 -5.47 0.71
CA VAL A 46 9.66 -4.05 0.60
C VAL A 46 10.60 -3.30 -0.33
N ASP A 47 11.88 -3.67 -0.35
CA ASP A 47 12.91 -3.07 -1.21
C ASP A 47 12.62 -3.22 -2.71
N ILE A 48 11.86 -4.25 -3.13
CA ILE A 48 11.44 -4.39 -4.54
C ILE A 48 10.51 -3.24 -4.92
N PHE A 49 9.57 -2.85 -4.05
CA PHE A 49 8.68 -1.72 -4.30
C PHE A 49 9.45 -0.39 -4.34
N VAL A 50 10.47 -0.22 -3.48
CA VAL A 50 11.34 0.97 -3.51
C VAL A 50 12.08 1.07 -4.84
N LYS A 51 12.69 -0.04 -5.27
CA LYS A 51 13.40 -0.12 -6.55
C LYS A 51 12.47 0.19 -7.73
N ASP A 52 11.30 -0.44 -7.80
CA ASP A 52 10.35 -0.22 -8.91
C ASP A 52 9.83 1.23 -8.92
N LEU A 53 9.54 1.82 -7.76
CA LEU A 53 9.13 3.24 -7.69
C LEU A 53 10.28 4.19 -8.07
N GLY A 54 11.53 3.83 -7.82
CA GLY A 54 12.71 4.56 -8.32
C GLY A 54 12.75 4.60 -9.84
N LEU A 55 12.56 3.45 -10.50
CA LEU A 55 12.49 3.37 -11.97
C LEU A 55 11.35 4.23 -12.55
N VAL A 56 10.18 4.23 -11.88
CA VAL A 56 9.04 5.07 -12.25
C VAL A 56 9.38 6.55 -12.12
N ALA A 57 10.03 6.96 -11.03
CA ALA A 57 10.43 8.34 -10.80
C ALA A 57 11.45 8.83 -11.84
N ASP A 58 12.45 8.01 -12.17
CA ASP A 58 13.45 8.32 -13.19
C ASP A 58 12.82 8.49 -14.57
N THR A 59 11.88 7.61 -14.92
CA THR A 59 11.12 7.70 -16.18
C THR A 59 10.31 8.99 -16.25
N ALA A 60 9.57 9.32 -15.19
CA ALA A 60 8.76 10.55 -15.16
C ALA A 60 9.62 11.82 -15.20
N LYS A 61 10.81 11.81 -14.58
CA LYS A 61 11.78 12.90 -14.67
C LYS A 61 12.24 13.11 -16.12
N ALA A 62 12.57 12.05 -16.84
CA ALA A 62 12.95 12.12 -18.25
C ALA A 62 11.81 12.69 -19.12
N LEU A 63 10.56 12.35 -18.81
CA LEU A 63 9.37 12.83 -19.52
C LEU A 63 8.84 14.19 -19.01
N ARG A 64 9.45 14.78 -17.97
CA ARG A 64 8.97 15.99 -17.28
C ARG A 64 7.51 15.89 -16.83
N PHE A 65 7.11 14.72 -16.33
CA PHE A 65 5.73 14.43 -15.95
C PHE A 65 5.56 14.38 -14.42
N PRO A 66 4.51 15.00 -13.84
CA PRO A 66 4.30 15.01 -12.39
C PRO A 66 3.69 13.69 -11.88
N LEU A 67 4.23 13.17 -10.78
CA LEU A 67 3.75 11.95 -10.11
C LEU A 67 3.39 12.19 -8.63
N PRO A 68 2.32 12.94 -8.32
CA PRO A 68 2.03 13.34 -6.93
C PRO A 68 1.84 12.15 -5.97
N LEU A 69 1.16 11.08 -6.41
CA LEU A 69 0.91 9.90 -5.58
C LEU A 69 2.16 9.04 -5.40
N ALA A 70 2.83 8.65 -6.48
CA ALA A 70 4.04 7.83 -6.40
C ALA A 70 5.18 8.55 -5.66
N SER A 71 5.36 9.86 -5.88
CA SER A 71 6.36 10.66 -5.14
C SER A 71 6.09 10.69 -3.64
N THR A 72 4.82 10.74 -3.25
CA THR A 72 4.43 10.70 -1.83
C THR A 72 4.68 9.30 -1.25
N ALA A 73 4.33 8.24 -1.98
CA ALA A 73 4.56 6.86 -1.58
C ALA A 73 6.06 6.58 -1.32
N VAL A 74 6.94 6.98 -2.24
CA VAL A 74 8.41 6.83 -2.08
C VAL A 74 8.92 7.52 -0.82
N LYS A 75 8.47 8.76 -0.57
CA LYS A 75 8.86 9.52 0.64
C LYS A 75 8.48 8.78 1.93
N TYR A 76 7.28 8.19 1.99
CA TYR A 76 6.84 7.44 3.17
C TYR A 76 7.66 6.17 3.42
N VAL A 77 8.08 5.46 2.36
CA VAL A 77 8.88 4.24 2.53
C VAL A 77 10.29 4.58 3.04
N HIS A 78 10.91 5.64 2.51
CA HIS A 78 12.23 6.08 3.00
C HIS A 78 12.23 6.58 4.45
N GLN A 79 11.10 7.03 4.99
CA GLN A 79 11.00 7.46 6.39
C GLN A 79 10.90 6.30 7.40
N ARG A 80 10.70 5.07 6.94
CA ARG A 80 10.52 3.88 7.78
C ARG A 80 11.72 2.93 7.79
N GLN A 81 12.79 3.31 7.11
CA GLN A 81 14.12 2.73 7.26
C GLN A 81 14.99 3.68 8.09
#